data_AF-A0A1M6P7S1-F1
#
_entry.id   AF-A0A1M6P7S1-F1
#
_cell.length_a   1.000
_cell.length_b   1.000
_cell.length_c   1.000
_cell.angle_alpha   90.00
_cell.angle_beta   90.00
_cell.angle_gamma   90.00
#
_symmetry.space_group_name_H-M   'P 1'
#
loop_
_entity.id
_entity.type
_entity.pdbx_description
1 polymer ?
#
loop_
_entity_poly.entity_id
_entity_poly.type
_entity_poly.pdbx_seq_one_letter_code
_entity_poly.pdbx_strand_id
1 'polypeptide(L)'
;MTAEGFEQLRVNTITQQITFPSALDYVRFQLIATPMASLLGDRTDSERETAIRDIAIEAEALLDKDMLRDGRLSFPQQAYVASAVR
;
A
#
# COMPACT_ATOMS: atom_id res chain seq x y z
N MET A 1 30.20 1.21 -15.10
CA MET A 1 29.20 0.56 -15.96
C MET A 1 27.85 0.71 -15.27
N THR A 2 27.05 1.70 -15.66
CA THR A 2 25.65 1.87 -15.20
C THR A 2 24.73 1.36 -16.31
N ALA A 3 23.72 0.60 -15.93
CA ALA A 3 23.27 -0.60 -16.65
C ALA A 3 22.78 -0.46 -18.11
N GLU A 4 22.43 0.72 -18.64
CA GLU A 4 21.89 0.85 -20.00
C GLU A 4 22.22 2.20 -20.70
N GLY A 5 23.41 2.78 -20.47
CA GLY A 5 23.85 3.98 -21.20
C GLY A 5 23.34 5.32 -20.66
N PHE A 6 22.88 5.36 -19.41
CA PHE A 6 22.60 6.60 -18.68
C PHE A 6 23.89 7.17 -18.06
N GLU A 7 24.15 8.45 -18.30
CA GLU A 7 25.40 9.11 -17.88
C GLU A 7 25.40 9.50 -16.39
N GLN A 8 24.25 9.88 -15.83
CA GLN A 8 24.14 10.22 -14.40
C GLN A 8 22.83 9.68 -13.81
N LEU A 9 22.89 8.51 -13.18
CA LEU A 9 21.79 7.99 -12.38
C LEU A 9 21.88 8.53 -10.96
N ARG A 10 20.82 9.20 -10.48
CA ARG A 10 20.65 9.60 -9.09
C ARG A 10 19.43 8.88 -8.52
N VAL A 11 19.58 8.25 -7.37
CA VAL A 11 18.46 7.64 -6.64
C VAL A 11 18.28 8.41 -5.34
N ASN A 12 17.11 9.03 -5.17
CA ASN A 12 16.74 9.73 -3.95
C ASN A 12 15.77 8.88 -3.16
N THR A 13 16.02 8.77 -1.85
CA THR A 13 15.08 8.15 -0.92
C THR A 13 14.19 9.25 -0.33
N ILE A 14 12.88 9.11 -0.50
CA ILE A 14 11.88 10.06 -0.02
C ILE A 14 10.93 9.31 0.92
N THR A 15 10.70 9.84 2.12
CA THR A 15 9.66 9.34 3.02
C THR A 15 8.47 10.28 2.97
N GLN A 16 7.29 9.74 2.66
CA GLN A 16 6.03 10.48 2.67
C GLN A 16 5.06 9.88 3.66
N GLN A 17 4.26 10.73 4.31
CA GLN A 17 3.15 10.25 5.12
C GLN A 17 1.97 9.91 4.20
N ILE A 18 1.55 8.65 4.20
CA ILE A 18 0.37 8.19 3.48
C ILE A 18 -0.79 8.11 4.47
N THR A 19 -1.98 8.53 4.05
CA THR A 19 -3.18 8.48 4.89
C THR A 19 -4.37 7.94 4.11
N PHE A 20 -5.05 6.95 4.70
CA PHE A 20 -6.32 6.42 4.25
C PHE A 20 -7.45 6.84 5.19
N PRO A 21 -8.69 6.99 4.69
CA PRO A 21 -9.83 7.33 5.54
C PRO A 21 -10.11 6.29 6.63
N SER A 22 -9.80 5.01 6.39
CA SER A 22 -9.88 3.90 7.34
C SER A 22 -8.94 2.76 6.96
N ALA A 23 -8.74 1.78 7.85
CA ALA A 23 -8.03 0.55 7.50
C ALA A 23 -8.79 -0.29 6.44
N LEU A 24 -10.12 -0.23 6.45
CA LEU A 24 -10.97 -0.86 5.43
C LEU A 24 -10.68 -0.28 4.03
N ASP A 25 -10.56 1.04 3.91
CA ASP A 25 -10.23 1.68 2.64
C ASP A 25 -8.82 1.33 2.17
N TYR A 26 -7.87 1.20 3.11
CA TYR A 26 -6.54 0.70 2.81
C TYR A 26 -6.56 -0.74 2.27
N VAL A 27 -7.27 -1.66 2.94
CA VAL A 27 -7.36 -3.07 2.50
C VAL A 27 -8.02 -3.17 1.13
N ARG A 28 -9.12 -2.44 0.89
CA ARG A 28 -9.74 -2.37 -0.44
C ARG A 28 -8.77 -1.87 -1.50
N PHE A 29 -8.02 -0.80 -1.19
CA PHE A 29 -7.00 -0.28 -2.11
C PHE A 29 -5.93 -1.33 -2.42
N GLN A 30 -5.39 -2.02 -1.40
CA GLN A 30 -4.39 -3.06 -1.59
C GLN A 30 -4.91 -4.23 -2.44
N LEU A 31 -6.17 -4.63 -2.24
CA LEU A 31 -6.80 -5.72 -2.99
C LEU A 31 -7.21 -5.33 -4.41
N ILE A 32 -7.13 -4.06 -4.80
CA ILE A 32 -7.30 -3.61 -6.19
C ILE A 32 -5.93 -3.37 -6.84
N ALA A 33 -5.02 -2.73 -6.11
CA ALA A 33 -3.75 -2.23 -6.64
C ALA A 33 -2.64 -3.29 -6.71
N THR A 34 -2.79 -4.41 -6.00
CA THR A 34 -1.77 -5.47 -5.96
C THR A 34 -2.30 -6.76 -6.59
N PRO A 35 -1.41 -7.69 -6.99
CA PRO A 35 -1.82 -9.03 -7.45
C PRO A 35 -2.71 -9.80 -6.47
N MET A 36 -2.81 -9.35 -5.20
CA MET A 36 -3.70 -9.92 -4.20
C MET A 36 -5.19 -9.84 -4.58
N ALA A 37 -5.56 -9.00 -5.56
CA ALA A 37 -6.89 -9.00 -6.17
C ALA A 37 -7.34 -10.40 -6.64
N SER A 38 -6.38 -11.20 -7.13
CA SER A 38 -6.63 -12.57 -7.60
C SER A 38 -7.05 -13.53 -6.49
N LEU A 39 -6.67 -13.27 -5.23
CA LEU A 39 -7.00 -14.13 -4.08
C LEU A 39 -8.51 -14.18 -3.79
N LEU A 40 -9.26 -13.20 -4.30
CA LEU A 40 -10.71 -13.11 -4.14
C LEU A 40 -11.45 -13.31 -5.46
N GLY A 41 -10.75 -13.72 -6.53
CA GLY A 41 -11.29 -13.81 -7.89
C GLY A 41 -12.47 -14.79 -8.03
N ASP A 42 -12.39 -15.94 -7.36
CA ASP A 42 -13.39 -17.01 -7.42
C ASP A 42 -14.53 -16.86 -6.39
N ARG A 43 -14.48 -15.83 -5.55
CA ARG A 43 -15.48 -15.56 -4.52
C ARG A 43 -16.63 -14.73 -5.07
N THR A 44 -17.84 -15.01 -4.60
CA THR A 44 -19.00 -14.13 -4.83
C THR A 44 -18.75 -12.75 -4.24
N ASP A 45 -19.50 -11.75 -4.71
CA ASP A 45 -19.38 -10.37 -4.21
C ASP A 45 -19.59 -10.28 -2.69
N SER A 46 -20.54 -11.06 -2.15
CA SER A 46 -20.80 -11.10 -0.71
C SER A 46 -19.64 -11.71 0.06
N GLU A 47 -19.10 -12.85 -0.39
CA GLU A 47 -17.96 -13.51 0.27
C GLU A 47 -16.68 -12.66 0.21
N ARG A 48 -16.51 -11.91 -0.89
CA ARG A 48 -15.42 -10.96 -1.08
C ARG A 48 -15.52 -9.80 -0.11
N GLU A 49 -16.69 -9.18 0.02
CA GLU A 49 -16.91 -8.07 0.94
C GLU A 49 -16.77 -8.52 2.41
N THR A 50 -17.23 -9.72 2.77
CA THR A 50 -16.97 -10.30 4.11
C THR A 50 -15.48 -10.47 4.35
N ALA A 51 -14.74 -11.10 3.41
CA ALA A 51 -13.31 -11.31 3.55
C ALA A 51 -12.53 -9.98 3.68
N ILE A 52 -12.91 -8.96 2.91
CA ILE A 52 -12.32 -7.62 2.99
C ILE A 52 -12.49 -7.03 4.40
N ARG A 53 -13.66 -7.19 5.01
CA ARG A 53 -13.93 -6.69 6.37
C ARG A 53 -13.13 -7.44 7.42
N ASP A 54 -13.07 -8.77 7.31
CA ASP A 54 -12.31 -9.60 8.25
C ASP A 54 -10.82 -9.25 8.21
N ILE A 55 -10.26 -9.10 7.01
CA ILE A 55 -8.87 -8.66 6.80
C ILE A 55 -8.65 -7.26 7.38
N ALA A 56 -9.61 -6.34 7.22
CA ALA A 56 -9.49 -4.99 7.78
C ALA A 56 -9.47 -5.01 9.32
N ILE A 57 -10.32 -5.80 9.96
CA ILE A 57 -10.34 -5.98 11.42
C ILE A 57 -9.01 -6.56 11.91
N GLU A 58 -8.50 -7.59 11.22
CA GLU A 58 -7.23 -8.21 11.59
C GLU A 58 -6.05 -7.24 11.36
N ALA A 59 -6.06 -6.48 10.28
CA ALA A 59 -5.08 -5.45 10.02
C ALA A 59 -5.08 -4.38 11.13
N GLU A 60 -6.25 -3.90 11.56
CA GLU A 60 -6.34 -2.94 12.67
C GLU A 60 -5.76 -3.49 13.97
N ALA A 61 -5.96 -4.78 14.26
CA ALA A 61 -5.42 -5.42 15.46
C ALA A 61 -3.88 -5.57 15.43
N LEU A 62 -3.28 -5.62 14.23
CA LEU A 62 -1.86 -5.84 14.02
C LEU A 62 -1.06 -4.55 13.79
N LEU A 63 -1.73 -3.46 13.39
CA LEU A 63 -1.10 -2.17 13.14
C LEU A 63 -0.65 -1.50 14.45
N ASP A 64 0.41 -0.69 14.35
CA ASP A 64 0.81 0.18 15.46
C ASP A 64 -0.35 1.14 15.78
N LYS A 65 -0.63 1.32 17.07
CA LYS A 65 -1.69 2.22 17.54
C LYS A 65 -1.46 3.65 17.08
N ASP A 66 -0.21 4.07 16.93
CA ASP A 66 0.10 5.42 16.45
C ASP A 66 -0.23 5.61 14.97
N MET A 67 -0.39 4.52 14.21
CA MET A 67 -0.84 4.56 12.82
C MET A 67 -2.37 4.69 12.71
N LEU A 68 -3.12 4.37 13.77
CA LEU A 68 -4.58 4.41 13.81
C LEU A 68 -5.06 5.53 14.74
N ARG A 69 -5.48 6.66 14.16
CA ARG A 69 -5.93 7.82 14.91
C ARG A 69 -7.20 8.40 14.33
N ASP A 70 -8.19 8.63 15.20
CA ASP A 70 -9.49 9.20 14.82
C ASP A 70 -10.17 8.45 13.66
N GLY A 71 -10.04 7.12 13.65
CA GLY A 71 -10.58 6.23 12.61
C GLY A 71 -9.78 6.19 11.30
N ARG A 72 -8.70 6.96 11.19
CA ARG A 72 -7.85 7.05 10.00
C ARG A 72 -6.60 6.19 10.16
N LEU A 73 -6.15 5.60 9.05
CA LEU A 73 -4.88 4.89 8.97
C LEU A 73 -3.82 5.79 8.33
N SER A 74 -2.73 6.08 9.03
CA SER A 74 -1.61 6.87 8.51
C SER A 74 -0.26 6.22 8.80
N PHE A 75 0.65 6.22 7.84
CA PHE A 75 1.98 5.63 8.01
C PHE A 75 3.05 6.27 7.12
N PRO A 76 4.33 6.26 7.55
CA PRO A 76 5.42 6.68 6.70
C PRO A 76 5.69 5.62 5.63
N GLN A 77 5.68 6.01 4.36
CA GLN A 77 6.09 5.17 3.26
C GLN A 77 7.36 5.73 2.62
N GLN A 78 8.37 4.86 2.52
CA GLN A 78 9.60 5.18 1.82
C GLN A 78 9.47 4.83 0.33
N ALA A 79 9.91 5.76 -0.53
CA ALA A 79 9.98 5.60 -1.97
C ALA A 79 11.40 5.89 -2.47
N TYR A 80 11.80 5.17 -3.51
CA TYR A 80 13.08 5.37 -4.20
C TYR A 80 12.81 5.99 -5.56
N VAL A 81 13.21 7.25 -5.73
CA VAL A 81 13.00 8.00 -6.97
C VAL A 81 14.31 8.08 -7.73
N ALA A 82 14.40 7.34 -8.83
CA ALA A 82 15.53 7.40 -9.74
C ALA A 82 15.32 8.50 -10.79
N SER A 83 16.30 9.38 -10.96
CA SER A 83 16.39 10.30 -12.07
C SER A 83 17.67 10.05 -12.86
N ALA A 84 17.57 10.13 -14.18
CA ALA A 84 18.72 9.96 -15.06
C ALA A 84 18.69 10.99 -16.19
N VAL A 85 19.87 11.46 -16.58
CA VAL A 85 20.06 12.17 -17.85
C VAL A 85 20.72 11.22 -18.85
N ARG A 86 20.36 11.42 -20.11
CA ARG A 86 20.93 10.73 -21.26
C ARG A 86 21.79 11.71 -22.04
#